data_AF-A0A183NI80-F1
#
_entry.id   AF-A0A183NI80-F1
#
_cell.length_a   1.000
_cell.length_b   1.000
_cell.length_c   1.000
_cell.angle_alpha   90.00
_cell.angle_beta   90.00
_cell.angle_gamma   90.00
#
_symmetry.space_group_name_H-M   'P 1'
#
loop_
_entity.id
_entity.type
_entity.pdbx_description
1 polymer ?
#
loop_
_entity_poly.entity_id
_entity_poly.type
_entity_poly.pdbx_seq_one_letter_code
_entity_poly.pdbx_strand_id
1 'polypeptide(L)'
;MTSVIAVLPNPKLWSKDEILIVTPFKNYTVHDYPEYFSDSNYLTGYKLFTRYLSAFDPLEAPEHVPEVYCIYGSGLLSVEQVIYKSPSLFISSFPNQSPRIIYGDGDGTVNLRSLKVCTKWPTAKVVEFITSEHRPILSEKRFIDFVKQHMNI
;
A
#
# COMPACT_ATOMS: atom_id res chain seq x y z
N MET A 1 9.22 1.05 14.54
CA MET A 1 8.54 2.18 13.87
C MET A 1 7.08 1.78 13.68
N THR A 2 6.12 2.52 14.25
CA THR A 2 4.70 2.11 14.28
C THR A 2 3.94 2.43 13.00
N SER A 3 4.35 3.47 12.26
CA SER A 3 3.66 3.96 11.06
C SER A 3 3.64 2.94 9.90
N VAL A 4 4.74 2.22 9.66
CA VAL A 4 4.85 1.24 8.56
C VAL A 4 3.85 0.09 8.72
N ILE A 5 3.54 -0.27 9.96
CA ILE A 5 2.60 -1.35 10.25
C ILE A 5 1.15 -0.93 9.95
N ALA A 6 0.81 0.34 10.09
CA ALA A 6 -0.54 0.84 9.83
C ALA A 6 -0.93 0.81 8.34
N VAL A 7 0.05 0.78 7.44
CA VAL A 7 -0.14 0.88 5.98
C VAL A 7 0.12 -0.43 5.24
N LEU A 8 0.10 -1.56 5.97
CA LEU A 8 0.15 -2.87 5.32
C LEU A 8 -1.11 -3.09 4.46
N PRO A 9 -0.99 -3.87 3.37
CA PRO A 9 -2.12 -4.23 2.51
C PRO A 9 -3.32 -4.75 3.33
N ASN A 10 -4.48 -4.12 3.10
CA ASN A 10 -5.68 -4.38 3.90
C ASN A 10 -6.38 -5.67 3.45
N PRO A 11 -6.71 -6.62 4.35
CA PRO A 11 -7.40 -7.86 4.00
C PRO A 11 -8.79 -7.70 3.39
N LYS A 12 -9.41 -6.52 3.49
CA LYS A 12 -10.68 -6.20 2.81
C LYS A 12 -10.48 -5.80 1.34
N LEU A 13 -9.26 -5.43 0.93
CA LEU A 13 -8.94 -4.97 -0.43
C LEU A 13 -8.10 -5.95 -1.23
N TRP A 14 -7.23 -6.74 -0.58
CA TRP A 14 -6.45 -7.80 -1.22
C TRP A 14 -7.14 -9.15 -1.07
N SER A 15 -7.04 -9.99 -2.09
CA SER A 15 -7.67 -11.32 -2.07
C SER A 15 -6.92 -12.27 -1.14
N LYS A 16 -7.65 -13.24 -0.58
CA LYS A 16 -7.08 -14.39 0.15
C LYS A 16 -6.20 -15.31 -0.69
N ASP A 17 -6.33 -15.27 -2.01
CA ASP A 17 -5.55 -16.11 -2.92
C ASP A 17 -4.32 -15.37 -3.47
N GLU A 18 -4.15 -14.08 -3.09
CA GLU A 18 -3.06 -13.25 -3.57
C GLU A 18 -1.85 -13.34 -2.64
N ILE A 19 -0.79 -13.96 -3.15
CA ILE A 19 0.47 -14.14 -2.43
C ILE A 19 1.28 -12.84 -2.53
N LEU A 20 1.61 -12.24 -1.39
CA LEU A 20 2.45 -11.04 -1.31
C LEU A 20 3.89 -11.35 -0.96
N ILE A 21 4.12 -12.41 -0.21
CA ILE A 21 5.46 -12.81 0.26
C ILE A 21 5.67 -14.27 -0.07
N VAL A 22 6.68 -14.55 -0.89
CA VAL A 22 7.12 -15.90 -1.21
C VAL A 22 8.40 -16.17 -0.44
N THR A 23 8.47 -17.30 0.27
CA THR A 23 9.68 -17.78 0.92
C THR A 23 9.96 -19.22 0.48
N PRO A 24 11.16 -19.76 0.76
CA PRO A 24 11.49 -21.14 0.38
C PRO A 24 10.57 -22.21 0.98
N PHE A 25 9.95 -21.90 2.12
CA PHE A 25 9.18 -22.87 2.90
C PHE A 25 7.68 -22.54 2.96
N LYS A 26 7.31 -21.28 2.71
CA LYS A 26 5.94 -20.80 2.90
C LYS A 26 5.64 -19.55 2.07
N ASN A 27 4.40 -19.47 1.60
CA ASN A 27 3.85 -18.28 0.96
C ASN A 27 2.89 -17.60 1.95
N TYR A 28 2.86 -16.27 1.94
CA TYR A 28 1.98 -15.48 2.79
C TYR A 28 1.13 -14.53 1.94
N THR A 29 -0.15 -14.50 2.28
CA THR A 29 -1.16 -13.54 1.82
C THR A 29 -1.44 -12.53 2.93
N VAL A 30 -2.32 -11.56 2.66
CA VAL A 30 -2.80 -10.62 3.69
C VAL A 30 -3.60 -11.30 4.81
N HIS A 31 -4.03 -12.55 4.62
CA HIS A 31 -4.75 -13.30 5.66
C HIS A 31 -3.82 -14.13 6.54
N ASP A 32 -2.55 -14.27 6.15
CA ASP A 32 -1.51 -15.00 6.90
C ASP A 32 -0.64 -14.08 7.75
N TYR A 33 -1.07 -12.84 8.00
CA TYR A 33 -0.33 -11.90 8.84
C TYR A 33 0.02 -12.43 10.24
N PRO A 34 -0.88 -13.10 10.99
CA PRO A 34 -0.52 -13.64 12.31
C PRO A 34 0.72 -14.52 12.25
N GLU A 35 0.76 -15.44 11.28
CA GLU A 35 1.85 -16.35 11.04
C GLU A 35 3.09 -15.61 10.51
N TYR A 36 2.94 -14.72 9.52
CA TYR A 36 4.05 -13.94 8.98
C TYR A 36 4.79 -13.16 10.07
N PHE A 37 4.06 -12.49 10.97
CA PHE A 37 4.66 -11.75 12.08
C PHE A 37 5.31 -12.68 13.12
N SER A 38 4.75 -13.87 13.34
CA SER A 38 5.36 -14.90 14.18
C SER A 38 6.69 -15.39 13.57
N ASP A 39 6.66 -15.78 12.30
CA ASP A 39 7.79 -16.35 11.55
C ASP A 39 8.91 -15.31 11.34
N SER A 40 8.58 -14.02 11.39
CA SER A 40 9.53 -12.89 11.37
C SER A 40 10.00 -12.44 12.76
N ASN A 41 9.62 -13.14 13.83
CA ASN A 41 9.92 -12.79 15.22
C ASN A 41 9.49 -11.35 15.61
N TYR A 42 8.32 -10.90 15.15
CA TYR A 42 7.80 -9.55 15.36
C TYR A 42 6.30 -9.50 15.67
N LEU A 43 5.83 -10.35 16.61
CA LEU A 43 4.43 -10.41 17.02
C LEU A 43 3.82 -9.08 17.50
N THR A 44 4.64 -8.17 18.04
CA THR A 44 4.18 -6.82 18.39
C THR A 44 3.63 -6.06 17.17
N GLY A 45 4.20 -6.29 15.98
CA GLY A 45 3.69 -5.75 14.73
C GLY A 45 2.27 -6.19 14.43
N TYR A 46 1.96 -7.49 14.59
CA TYR A 46 0.60 -8.00 14.38
C TYR A 46 -0.42 -7.33 15.32
N LYS A 47 -0.08 -7.20 16.61
CA LYS A 47 -0.95 -6.54 17.61
C LYS A 47 -1.23 -5.07 17.25
N LEU A 48 -0.22 -4.36 16.75
CA LEU A 48 -0.37 -2.98 16.28
C LEU A 48 -1.25 -2.93 15.03
N PHE A 49 -1.03 -3.82 14.07
CA PHE A 49 -1.84 -3.90 12.85
C PHE A 49 -3.32 -4.13 13.16
N THR A 50 -3.65 -5.10 14.01
CA THR A 50 -5.03 -5.37 14.41
C THR A 50 -5.68 -4.18 15.11
N ARG A 51 -4.90 -3.42 15.91
CA ARG A 51 -5.39 -2.19 16.53
C ARG A 51 -5.73 -1.12 15.49
N TYR A 52 -4.90 -0.97 14.46
CA TYR A 52 -5.18 -0.03 13.36
C TYR A 52 -6.44 -0.43 12.58
N LEU A 53 -6.58 -1.71 12.21
CA LEU A 53 -7.79 -2.19 11.52
C LEU A 53 -9.07 -2.00 12.34
N SER A 54 -8.98 -2.04 13.68
CA SER A 54 -10.13 -1.80 14.56
C SER A 54 -10.46 -0.33 14.78
N ALA A 55 -9.54 0.59 14.44
CA ALA A 55 -9.71 2.02 14.73
C ALA A 55 -10.59 2.75 13.70
N PHE A 56 -10.46 2.42 12.42
CA PHE A 56 -11.30 2.95 11.34
C PHE A 56 -11.20 2.07 10.08
N ASP A 57 -12.20 2.14 9.21
CA ASP A 57 -12.15 1.48 7.89
C ASP A 57 -11.67 2.47 6.81
N PRO A 58 -10.47 2.30 6.24
CA PRO A 58 -9.98 3.19 5.19
C PRO A 58 -10.68 3.02 3.84
N LEU A 59 -11.56 2.02 3.69
CA LEU A 59 -12.27 1.74 2.43
C LEU A 59 -13.59 2.50 2.32
N GLU A 60 -14.15 2.94 3.43
CA GLU A 60 -15.41 3.68 3.48
C GLU A 60 -15.19 5.17 3.16
N ALA A 61 -16.21 5.79 2.57
CA ALA A 61 -16.17 7.21 2.28
C ALA A 61 -16.14 8.04 3.58
N PRO A 62 -15.44 9.18 3.62
CA PRO A 62 -15.42 10.02 4.80
C PRO A 62 -16.81 10.59 5.11
N GLU A 63 -17.25 10.44 6.35
CA GLU A 63 -18.53 10.98 6.82
C GLU A 63 -18.48 12.52 6.90
N HIS A 64 -19.60 13.17 6.60
CA HIS A 64 -19.75 14.63 6.69
C HIS A 64 -18.79 15.46 5.84
N VAL A 65 -18.15 14.87 4.82
CA VAL A 65 -17.33 15.60 3.85
C VAL A 65 -18.12 15.77 2.55
N PRO A 66 -18.56 17.00 2.22
CA PRO A 66 -19.45 17.24 1.08
C PRO A 66 -18.75 17.06 -0.27
N GLU A 67 -17.43 17.26 -0.31
CA GLU A 67 -16.64 17.18 -1.53
C GLU A 67 -15.27 16.58 -1.23
N VAL A 68 -14.89 15.54 -1.99
CA VAL A 68 -13.59 14.90 -1.89
C VAL A 68 -12.90 14.99 -3.25
N TYR A 69 -11.70 15.56 -3.31
CA TYR A 69 -10.83 15.43 -4.48
C TYR A 69 -9.84 14.31 -4.24
N CYS A 70 -9.97 13.22 -5.00
CA CYS A 70 -9.06 12.09 -4.93
C CYS A 70 -8.04 12.19 -6.06
N ILE A 71 -6.82 12.60 -5.71
CA ILE A 71 -5.73 12.85 -6.66
C ILE A 71 -4.65 11.78 -6.43
N TYR A 72 -4.26 11.07 -7.49
CA TYR A 72 -3.22 10.04 -7.39
C TYR A 72 -2.40 9.90 -8.68
N GLY A 73 -1.18 9.42 -8.52
CA GLY A 73 -0.31 9.02 -9.64
C GLY A 73 -0.60 7.60 -10.14
N SER A 74 -0.28 7.31 -11.40
CA SER A 74 -0.38 5.97 -11.98
C SER A 74 0.65 5.73 -13.09
N GLY A 75 0.77 4.49 -13.56
CA GLY A 75 1.64 4.11 -14.67
C GLY A 75 3.10 3.90 -14.28
N LEU A 76 3.41 3.82 -12.98
CA LEU A 76 4.76 3.60 -12.46
C LEU A 76 4.85 2.29 -11.67
N LEU A 77 6.04 1.70 -11.68
CA LEU A 77 6.28 0.40 -11.04
C LEU A 77 6.21 0.51 -9.51
N SER A 78 5.17 -0.05 -8.90
CA SER A 78 4.99 -0.19 -7.45
C SER A 78 5.14 -1.65 -7.03
N VAL A 79 5.69 -1.90 -5.84
CA VAL A 79 5.93 -3.27 -5.32
C VAL A 79 4.59 -4.02 -5.16
N GLU A 80 4.43 -5.18 -5.80
CA GLU A 80 3.27 -6.07 -5.62
C GLU A 80 3.60 -7.33 -4.82
N GLN A 81 4.79 -7.90 -5.02
CA GLN A 81 5.18 -9.13 -4.35
C GLN A 81 6.69 -9.13 -4.06
N VAL A 82 7.07 -9.72 -2.94
CA VAL A 82 8.47 -9.94 -2.56
C VAL A 82 8.78 -11.43 -2.48
N ILE A 83 9.93 -11.82 -3.02
CA ILE A 83 10.34 -13.23 -3.15
C ILE A 83 11.70 -13.42 -2.48
N TYR A 84 11.70 -14.20 -1.40
CA TYR A 84 12.87 -14.65 -0.66
C TYR A 84 13.40 -15.97 -1.23
N LYS A 85 14.72 -16.14 -1.20
CA LYS A 85 15.41 -17.34 -1.69
C LYS A 85 15.88 -18.19 -0.51
N SER A 86 16.27 -19.42 -0.80
CA SER A 86 16.90 -20.28 0.21
C SER A 86 18.18 -19.61 0.72
N PRO A 87 18.43 -19.65 2.05
CA PRO A 87 19.67 -19.12 2.60
C PRO A 87 20.86 -19.89 2.02
N SER A 88 21.99 -19.20 1.92
CA SER A 88 23.27 -19.79 1.51
C SER A 88 24.41 -19.07 2.23
N LEU A 89 25.66 -19.45 1.95
CA LEU A 89 26.83 -18.83 2.56
C LEU A 89 26.87 -17.30 2.39
N PHE A 90 26.26 -16.77 1.32
CA PHE A 90 26.25 -15.33 1.00
C PHE A 90 24.85 -14.70 1.04
N ILE A 91 23.83 -15.46 1.42
CA ILE A 91 22.43 -15.02 1.41
C ILE A 91 21.83 -15.30 2.78
N SER A 92 21.53 -14.24 3.52
CA SER A 92 20.81 -14.32 4.80
C SER A 92 19.48 -15.05 4.65
N SER A 93 19.03 -15.71 5.70
CA SER A 93 17.68 -16.28 5.75
C SER A 93 16.62 -15.17 5.80
N PHE A 94 15.41 -15.50 5.37
CA PHE A 94 14.22 -14.75 5.76
C PHE A 94 14.19 -14.56 7.29
N PRO A 95 13.80 -13.38 7.81
CA PRO A 95 13.32 -12.19 7.08
C PRO A 95 14.44 -11.20 6.67
N ASN A 96 15.70 -11.47 6.99
CA ASN A 96 16.82 -10.51 6.88
C ASN A 96 17.50 -10.48 5.49
N GLN A 97 16.96 -11.22 4.53
CA GLN A 97 17.45 -11.23 3.15
C GLN A 97 16.96 -9.99 2.39
N SER A 98 17.75 -9.49 1.42
CA SER A 98 17.21 -8.63 0.37
C SER A 98 16.40 -9.49 -0.63
N PRO A 99 15.08 -9.27 -0.77
CA PRO A 99 14.24 -10.10 -1.62
C PRO A 99 14.30 -9.64 -3.08
N ARG A 100 13.90 -10.51 -4.00
CA ARG A 100 13.52 -10.11 -5.36
C ARG A 100 12.13 -9.46 -5.30
N ILE A 101 11.94 -8.39 -6.06
CA ILE A 101 10.68 -7.66 -6.13
C ILE A 101 9.98 -7.97 -7.45
N ILE A 102 8.66 -8.16 -7.40
CA ILE A 102 7.76 -8.10 -8.54
C ILE A 102 6.97 -6.81 -8.44
N TYR A 103 6.84 -6.13 -9.57
CA TYR A 103 6.19 -4.83 -9.67
C TYR A 103 4.86 -4.95 -10.40
N GLY A 104 3.90 -4.15 -9.96
CA GLY A 104 2.66 -3.87 -10.68
C GLY A 104 2.49 -2.35 -10.86
N ASP A 105 1.29 -1.95 -11.25
CA ASP A 105 0.97 -0.54 -11.49
C ASP A 105 0.73 0.24 -10.19
N GLY A 106 1.06 1.52 -10.22
CA GLY A 106 0.95 2.47 -9.11
C GLY A 106 1.69 3.78 -9.37
N ASP A 107 2.07 4.46 -8.29
CA ASP A 107 2.77 5.75 -8.32
C ASP A 107 4.27 5.63 -7.98
N GLY A 108 4.83 4.42 -8.07
CA GLY A 108 6.20 4.11 -7.66
C GLY A 108 6.36 3.77 -6.17
N THR A 109 5.29 3.82 -5.38
CA THR A 109 5.28 3.33 -3.98
C THR A 109 3.99 2.60 -3.64
N VAL A 110 2.85 3.21 -3.89
CA VAL A 110 1.51 2.71 -3.57
C VAL A 110 0.94 2.00 -4.81
N ASN A 111 0.33 0.82 -4.61
CA ASN A 111 -0.32 0.10 -5.72
C ASN A 111 -1.56 0.85 -6.21
N LEU A 112 -1.79 0.84 -7.52
CA LEU A 112 -2.92 1.51 -8.16
C LEU A 112 -4.28 1.10 -7.56
N ARG A 113 -4.43 -0.17 -7.18
CA ARG A 113 -5.66 -0.66 -6.53
C ARG A 113 -5.98 0.04 -5.22
N SER A 114 -4.95 0.41 -4.45
CA SER A 114 -5.09 1.16 -3.20
C SER A 114 -5.45 2.62 -3.49
N LEU A 115 -4.74 3.24 -4.44
CA LEU A 115 -5.00 4.60 -4.91
C LEU A 115 -6.44 4.77 -5.45
N LYS A 116 -7.00 3.72 -6.07
CA LYS A 116 -8.34 3.71 -6.66
C LYS A 116 -9.49 3.45 -5.68
N VAL A 117 -9.25 3.22 -4.39
CA VAL A 117 -10.34 2.97 -3.42
C VAL A 117 -11.39 4.09 -3.43
N CYS A 118 -10.92 5.34 -3.45
CA CYS A 118 -11.77 6.53 -3.46
C CYS A 118 -12.72 6.62 -4.66
N THR A 119 -12.46 5.91 -5.76
CA THR A 119 -13.35 5.89 -6.94
C THR A 119 -14.73 5.29 -6.62
N LYS A 120 -14.83 4.54 -5.51
CA LYS A 120 -16.07 3.96 -5.01
C LYS A 120 -16.87 4.95 -4.14
N TRP A 121 -16.27 6.07 -3.73
CA TRP A 121 -16.92 7.03 -2.86
C TRP A 121 -17.83 7.96 -3.68
N PRO A 122 -19.13 8.09 -3.35
CA PRO A 122 -20.08 8.88 -4.15
C PRO A 122 -19.71 10.36 -4.32
N THR A 123 -19.00 10.94 -3.34
CA THR A 123 -18.61 12.36 -3.31
C THR A 123 -17.22 12.62 -3.88
N ALA A 124 -16.52 11.59 -4.38
CA ALA A 124 -15.16 11.71 -4.88
C ALA A 124 -15.10 12.19 -6.33
N LYS A 125 -14.40 13.30 -6.55
CA LYS A 125 -13.92 13.76 -7.84
C LYS A 125 -12.51 13.23 -8.05
N VAL A 126 -12.34 12.34 -9.02
CA VAL A 126 -11.09 11.62 -9.25
C VAL A 126 -10.22 12.36 -10.26
N VAL A 127 -8.94 12.52 -9.92
CA VAL A 127 -7.92 13.14 -10.78
C VAL A 127 -6.71 12.21 -10.84
N GLU A 128 -6.55 11.55 -11.97
CA GLU A 128 -5.44 10.63 -12.20
C GLU A 128 -4.31 11.34 -12.95
N PHE A 129 -3.12 11.37 -12.34
CA PHE A 129 -1.91 11.94 -12.92
C PHE A 129 -1.00 10.81 -13.40
N ILE A 130 -1.19 10.42 -14.66
CA ILE A 130 -0.35 9.41 -15.31
C ILE A 130 1.11 9.87 -15.26
N THR A 131 2.00 8.91 -14.99
CA THR A 131 3.45 9.09 -14.76
C THR A 131 3.80 10.10 -13.66
N SER A 132 3.00 10.18 -12.60
CA SER A 132 3.32 10.96 -11.40
C SER A 132 3.85 10.06 -10.30
N GLU A 133 5.00 10.41 -9.74
CA GLU A 133 5.62 9.68 -8.65
C GLU A 133 5.03 10.09 -7.28
N HIS A 134 5.00 9.13 -6.35
CA HIS A 134 4.39 9.26 -5.03
C HIS A 134 4.72 10.54 -4.26
N ARG A 135 5.99 10.98 -4.26
CA ARG A 135 6.41 12.23 -3.61
C ARG A 135 6.47 13.42 -4.57
N PRO A 136 7.08 13.29 -5.77
CA PRO A 136 7.17 14.38 -6.73
C PRO A 136 5.83 14.99 -7.16
N ILE A 137 4.72 14.24 -7.08
CA ILE A 137 3.37 14.75 -7.39
C ILE A 137 3.08 16.12 -6.76
N LEU A 138 3.55 16.36 -5.54
CA LEU A 138 3.31 17.61 -4.79
C LEU A 138 4.02 18.82 -5.40
N SER A 139 5.09 18.60 -6.17
CA SER A 139 5.89 19.64 -6.82
C SER A 139 5.52 19.84 -8.29
N GLU A 140 4.62 19.02 -8.84
CA GLU A 140 4.26 19.12 -10.24
C GLU A 140 3.35 20.31 -10.53
N LYS A 141 3.59 21.00 -11.65
CA LYS A 141 2.79 22.15 -12.06
C LYS A 141 1.29 21.81 -12.15
N ARG A 142 0.93 20.65 -12.71
CA ARG A 142 -0.47 20.21 -12.81
C ARG A 142 -1.16 20.02 -11.46
N PHE A 143 -0.43 19.54 -10.44
CA PHE A 143 -0.96 19.43 -9.09
C PHE A 143 -1.14 20.80 -8.45
N ILE A 144 -0.11 21.65 -8.54
CA ILE A 144 -0.15 23.01 -7.98
C ILE A 144 -1.26 23.84 -8.62
N ASP A 145 -1.41 23.80 -9.96
CA ASP A 145 -2.46 24.51 -10.69
C ASP A 145 -3.84 23.99 -10.28
N PHE A 146 -4.00 22.67 -10.12
CA PHE A 146 -5.25 22.06 -9.65
C PHE A 146 -5.64 22.57 -8.26
N VAL A 147 -4.68 22.59 -7.33
CA VAL A 147 -4.90 23.10 -5.97
C VAL A 147 -5.29 24.57 -5.99
N LYS A 148 -4.58 25.41 -6.75
CA LYS A 148 -4.90 26.84 -6.90
C LYS A 148 -6.32 27.08 -7.39
N GLN A 149 -6.73 26.35 -8.43
CA GLN A 149 -8.05 26.47 -9.03
C GLN A 149 -9.18 26.13 -8.05
N HIS A 150 -8.99 25.15 -7.16
CA HIS A 150 -10.05 24.67 -6.26
C HIS A 150 -10.00 25.29 -4.86
N MET A 151 -8.87 25.88 -4.47
CA MET A 151 -8.70 26.54 -3.17
C MET A 151 -8.76 28.06 -3.24
N ASN A 152 -8.98 28.66 -4.42
CA ASN A 152 -9.00 30.11 -4.63
C ASN A 152 -7.73 30.83 -4.11
N ILE A 153 -6.56 30.22 -4.36
CA ILE A 153 -5.23 30.77 -4.01
C ILE A 153 -4.36 31.01 -5.24
#